data_AF-A0A7Z9TWJ6-F1
#
_entry.id   AF-A0A7Z9TWJ6-F1
#
_cell.length_a   1.000
_cell.length_b   1.000
_cell.length_c   1.000
_cell.angle_alpha   90.00
_cell.angle_beta   90.00
_cell.angle_gamma   90.00
#
_symmetry.space_group_name_H-M   'P 1'
#
loop_
_entity.id
_entity.type
_entity.pdbx_description
1 polymer ?
#
loop_
_entity_poly.entity_id
_entity_poly.type
_entity_poly.pdbx_seq_one_letter_code
_entity_poly.pdbx_strand_id
1 'polypeptide(L)'
;MQLNRLITTSLLFCLVAVPVNASIIQISHDSGTFELNANPMNILNSAAPYFSSTDLATAHEILSNWGISTDGKITILPINTSAGLSFLTLIDKELGDGDTGSNATLGVTSTASSTLGMYINDYSQDVWQLITPPFGSQTLGATFVWGSVGSGDGFAWTGLTLGDTFAYSFNDLDGVASTFDDEAFQFASWNDGGWEIVATSSFDSNRSWEFTGMTIPGPPAALLVAALTLSCRRRRQ
;
A
#
# COMPACT_ATOMS: atom_id res chain seq x y z
N MET A 1 12.42 -25.87 -63.40
CA MET A 1 13.20 -25.20 -62.34
C MET A 1 12.34 -24.06 -61.80
N GLN A 2 11.54 -24.35 -60.77
CA GLN A 2 10.61 -23.38 -60.16
C GLN A 2 11.31 -22.64 -59.03
N LEU A 3 11.33 -21.31 -59.13
CA LEU A 3 11.91 -20.40 -58.15
C LEU A 3 10.85 -20.11 -57.07
N ASN A 4 10.93 -20.79 -55.92
CA ASN A 4 10.10 -20.51 -54.75
C ASN A 4 10.45 -19.11 -54.20
N ARG A 5 9.58 -18.13 -54.45
CA ARG A 5 9.61 -16.84 -53.77
C ARG A 5 9.03 -17.02 -52.35
N LEU A 6 9.90 -17.00 -51.36
CA LEU A 6 9.51 -16.79 -49.96
C LEU A 6 8.90 -15.40 -49.82
N ILE A 7 7.64 -15.35 -49.39
CA ILE A 7 6.95 -14.14 -48.95
C ILE A 7 7.36 -13.93 -47.48
N THR A 8 8.22 -12.95 -47.24
CA THR A 8 8.61 -12.52 -45.89
C THR A 8 7.58 -11.51 -45.38
N THR A 9 6.53 -11.99 -44.71
CA THR A 9 5.52 -11.13 -44.07
C THR A 9 6.10 -10.58 -42.76
N SER A 10 6.52 -9.31 -42.75
CA SER A 10 6.90 -8.63 -41.52
C SER A 10 5.63 -8.17 -40.79
N LEU A 11 5.25 -8.86 -39.71
CA LEU A 11 4.20 -8.41 -38.78
C LEU A 11 4.76 -7.29 -37.91
N LEU A 12 4.38 -6.05 -38.22
CA LEU A 12 4.63 -4.89 -37.37
C LEU A 12 3.58 -4.90 -36.24
N PHE A 13 3.95 -5.41 -35.07
CA PHE A 13 3.14 -5.21 -33.85
C PHE A 13 3.28 -3.76 -33.40
N CYS A 14 2.28 -2.92 -33.72
CA CYS A 14 2.07 -1.67 -33.00
C CYS A 14 1.60 -2.01 -31.58
N LEU A 15 2.54 -2.34 -30.70
CA LEU A 15 2.32 -2.29 -29.26
C LEU A 15 2.17 -0.81 -28.88
N VAL A 16 0.92 -0.34 -28.84
CA VAL A 16 0.59 0.84 -28.06
C VAL A 16 0.83 0.41 -26.61
N ALA A 17 2.03 0.66 -26.11
CA ALA A 17 2.32 0.56 -24.70
C ALA A 17 1.45 1.62 -24.01
N VAL A 18 0.27 1.21 -23.54
CA VAL A 18 -0.45 2.00 -22.53
C VAL A 18 0.55 2.13 -21.38
N PRO A 19 0.84 3.34 -20.87
CA PRO A 19 1.71 3.49 -19.71
C PRO A 19 1.10 2.63 -18.60
N VAL A 20 1.75 1.51 -18.31
CA VAL A 20 1.34 0.63 -17.22
C VAL A 20 1.82 1.32 -15.96
N ASN A 21 0.93 2.10 -15.34
CA ASN A 21 1.16 2.54 -13.98
C ASN A 21 1.36 1.27 -13.13
N ALA A 22 2.42 1.22 -12.32
CA ALA A 22 2.52 0.20 -11.30
C ALA A 22 1.26 0.29 -10.45
N SER A 23 0.51 -0.81 -10.38
CA SER A 23 -0.80 -0.84 -9.76
C SER A 23 -0.95 -2.03 -8.83
N ILE A 24 0.10 -2.81 -8.62
CA ILE A 24 0.05 -4.01 -7.78
C ILE A 24 1.17 -3.96 -6.77
N ILE A 25 0.80 -4.18 -5.51
CA ILE A 25 1.72 -4.40 -4.41
C ILE A 25 1.56 -5.84 -3.96
N GLN A 26 2.64 -6.60 -4.04
CA GLN A 26 2.70 -7.93 -3.45
C GLN A 26 3.09 -7.80 -1.99
N ILE A 27 2.28 -8.36 -1.11
CA ILE A 27 2.55 -8.48 0.32
C ILE A 27 3.11 -9.86 0.59
N SER A 28 4.17 -9.92 1.39
CA SER A 28 4.79 -11.15 1.88
C SER A 28 4.82 -11.15 3.40
N HIS A 29 4.26 -12.22 3.98
CA HIS A 29 4.22 -12.54 5.40
C HIS A 29 4.69 -14.00 5.58
N ASP A 30 5.00 -14.41 6.81
CA ASP A 30 5.45 -15.77 7.11
C ASP A 30 4.46 -16.86 6.67
N SER A 31 3.17 -16.53 6.59
CA SER A 31 2.09 -17.43 6.16
C SER A 31 1.91 -17.51 4.64
N GLY A 32 2.54 -16.62 3.87
CA GLY A 32 2.45 -16.63 2.41
C GLY A 32 2.48 -15.24 1.77
N THR A 33 2.08 -15.19 0.50
CA THR A 33 2.07 -13.97 -0.31
C THR A 33 0.73 -13.73 -0.97
N PHE A 34 0.29 -12.48 -1.05
CA PHE A 34 -0.90 -12.08 -1.80
C PHE A 34 -0.69 -10.72 -2.48
N GLU A 35 -1.57 -10.39 -3.43
CA GLU A 35 -1.45 -9.19 -4.25
C GLU A 35 -2.58 -8.21 -3.97
N LEU A 36 -2.24 -6.93 -3.91
CA LEU A 36 -3.18 -5.83 -3.74
C LEU A 36 -3.15 -4.95 -4.97
N ASN A 37 -4.29 -4.78 -5.60
CA ASN A 37 -4.46 -3.91 -6.75
C ASN A 37 -4.88 -2.52 -6.29
N ALA A 38 -4.20 -1.51 -6.82
CA ALA A 38 -4.48 -0.11 -6.57
C ALA A 38 -5.61 0.41 -7.45
N ASN A 39 -6.40 1.33 -6.90
CA ASN A 39 -7.37 2.12 -7.64
C ASN A 39 -7.18 3.61 -7.30
N PRO A 40 -7.57 4.54 -8.20
CA PRO A 40 -7.51 5.96 -7.87
C PRO A 40 -8.35 6.30 -6.65
N MET A 41 -7.77 7.09 -5.76
CA MET A 41 -8.45 7.68 -4.61
C MET A 41 -8.00 9.14 -4.53
N ASN A 42 -8.95 10.08 -4.54
CA ASN A 42 -8.64 11.51 -4.56
C ASN A 42 -8.37 12.03 -3.15
N ILE A 43 -7.29 11.54 -2.54
CA ILE A 43 -6.80 11.94 -1.21
C ILE A 43 -5.31 12.28 -1.29
N LEU A 44 -4.72 12.76 -0.18
CA LEU A 44 -3.32 13.21 -0.10
C LEU A 44 -3.04 14.44 -0.99
N ASN A 45 -4.05 15.30 -1.13
CA ASN A 45 -3.92 16.53 -1.92
C ASN A 45 -3.25 17.67 -1.15
N SER A 46 -3.05 17.48 0.16
CA SER A 46 -2.31 18.39 1.02
C SER A 46 -0.81 18.34 0.75
N ALA A 47 -0.08 19.38 1.17
CA ALA A 47 1.37 19.38 1.08
C ALA A 47 1.95 18.27 1.97
N ALA A 48 2.82 17.43 1.42
CA ALA A 48 3.57 16.46 2.22
C ALA A 48 4.34 17.18 3.34
N PRO A 49 4.44 16.60 4.55
CA PRO A 49 4.03 15.24 4.91
C PRO A 49 2.61 15.15 5.52
N TYR A 50 1.77 16.18 5.36
CA TYR A 50 0.49 16.26 6.05
C TYR A 50 -0.60 15.43 5.37
N PHE A 51 -1.12 14.42 6.06
CA PHE A 51 -2.35 13.73 5.71
C PHE A 51 -3.51 14.36 6.50
N SER A 52 -4.48 14.99 5.82
CA SER A 52 -5.53 15.71 6.55
C SER A 52 -6.61 14.76 7.10
N SER A 53 -7.26 15.14 8.20
CA SER A 53 -8.43 14.43 8.74
C SER A 53 -9.58 14.35 7.71
N THR A 54 -9.69 15.32 6.81
CA THR A 54 -10.64 15.26 5.69
C THR A 54 -10.28 14.18 4.67
N ASP A 55 -9.00 14.05 4.33
CA ASP A 55 -8.53 12.99 3.43
C ASP A 55 -8.76 11.61 4.07
N LEU A 56 -8.52 11.47 5.38
CA LEU A 56 -8.82 10.27 6.16
C LEU A 56 -10.32 9.93 6.12
N ALA A 57 -11.18 10.87 6.53
CA ALA A 57 -12.64 10.69 6.51
C ALA A 57 -13.16 10.29 5.11
N THR A 58 -12.59 10.89 4.06
CA THR A 58 -12.89 10.54 2.66
C THR A 58 -12.50 9.10 2.34
N ALA A 59 -11.32 8.65 2.78
CA ALA A 59 -10.88 7.26 2.58
C ALA A 59 -11.81 6.27 3.29
N HIS A 60 -12.21 6.55 4.53
CA HIS A 60 -13.16 5.75 5.29
C HIS A 60 -14.54 5.70 4.62
N GLU A 61 -15.05 6.84 4.14
CA GLU A 61 -16.34 6.91 3.44
C GLU A 61 -16.31 6.10 2.15
N ILE A 62 -15.25 6.22 1.34
CA ILE A 62 -15.10 5.44 0.11
C ILE A 62 -15.15 3.95 0.41
N LEU A 63 -14.36 3.47 1.38
CA LEU A 63 -14.34 2.05 1.75
C LEU A 63 -15.68 1.58 2.32
N SER A 64 -16.33 2.41 3.14
CA SER A 64 -17.65 2.11 3.70
C SER A 64 -18.73 1.98 2.62
N ASN A 65 -18.67 2.79 1.56
CA ASN A 65 -19.58 2.68 0.41
C ASN A 65 -19.44 1.35 -0.35
N TRP A 66 -18.30 0.66 -0.20
CA TRP A 66 -18.06 -0.69 -0.70
C TRP A 66 -18.27 -1.78 0.35
N GLY A 67 -18.81 -1.43 1.53
CA GLY A 67 -19.12 -2.38 2.60
C GLY A 67 -17.92 -2.75 3.49
N ILE A 68 -16.80 -2.04 3.38
CA ILE A 68 -15.61 -2.25 4.22
C ILE A 68 -15.71 -1.35 5.46
N SER A 69 -15.86 -1.98 6.63
CA SER A 69 -15.80 -1.27 7.92
C SER A 69 -14.36 -1.06 8.34
N THR A 70 -13.97 0.18 8.64
CA THR A 70 -12.62 0.56 9.09
C THR A 70 -12.56 0.87 10.59
N ASP A 71 -13.71 1.01 11.23
CA ASP A 71 -13.87 1.21 12.67
C ASP A 71 -13.32 0.00 13.44
N GLY A 72 -12.37 0.24 14.35
CA GLY A 72 -11.62 -0.80 15.07
C GLY A 72 -10.77 -1.69 14.18
N LYS A 73 -10.30 -1.22 13.00
CA LYS A 73 -9.47 -1.99 12.07
C LYS A 73 -8.23 -1.22 11.61
N ILE A 74 -7.14 -1.96 11.36
CA ILE A 74 -5.96 -1.52 10.61
C ILE A 74 -6.20 -1.92 9.16
N THR A 75 -6.56 -0.96 8.33
CA THR A 75 -6.93 -1.17 6.92
C THR A 75 -5.79 -0.74 6.03
N ILE A 76 -5.25 -1.69 5.27
CA ILE A 76 -4.06 -1.49 4.45
C ILE A 76 -4.42 -1.68 2.98
N LEU A 77 -4.06 -0.71 2.13
CA LEU A 77 -4.43 -0.72 0.73
C LEU A 77 -3.49 0.14 -0.14
N PRO A 78 -3.20 -0.30 -1.38
CA PRO A 78 -2.54 0.54 -2.35
C PRO A 78 -3.55 1.46 -3.05
N ILE A 79 -3.22 2.71 -3.27
CA ILE A 79 -4.06 3.68 -3.99
C ILE A 79 -3.23 4.51 -4.95
N ASN A 80 -3.87 4.98 -6.02
CA ASN A 80 -3.24 5.96 -6.92
C ASN A 80 -3.72 7.36 -6.55
N THR A 81 -2.78 8.25 -6.20
CA THR A 81 -3.06 9.64 -5.85
C THR A 81 -2.28 10.60 -6.77
N SER A 82 -2.42 11.90 -6.54
CA SER A 82 -1.57 12.92 -7.17
C SER A 82 -0.10 12.80 -6.76
N ALA A 83 0.21 12.15 -5.63
CA ALA A 83 1.56 11.81 -5.18
C ALA A 83 2.09 10.50 -5.77
N GLY A 84 1.37 9.88 -6.72
CA GLY A 84 1.72 8.60 -7.37
C GLY A 84 1.09 7.38 -6.70
N LEU A 85 1.60 6.19 -7.00
CA LEU A 85 1.21 4.97 -6.29
C LEU A 85 1.61 5.14 -4.82
N SER A 86 0.64 4.96 -3.95
CA SER A 86 0.78 5.15 -2.51
C SER A 86 0.30 3.90 -1.79
N PHE A 87 1.01 3.50 -0.73
CA PHE A 87 0.61 2.39 0.12
C PHE A 87 0.10 2.95 1.44
N LEU A 88 -1.22 2.94 1.56
CA LEU A 88 -1.97 3.58 2.63
C LEU A 88 -2.25 2.59 3.76
N THR A 89 -2.07 3.05 4.99
CA THR A 89 -2.48 2.41 6.24
C THR A 89 -3.47 3.35 6.91
N LEU A 90 -4.68 2.87 7.17
CA LEU A 90 -5.71 3.55 7.96
C LEU A 90 -5.88 2.79 9.28
N ILE A 91 -6.01 3.50 10.38
CA ILE A 91 -6.03 2.95 11.73
C ILE A 91 -7.26 3.52 12.42
N ASP A 92 -8.23 2.64 12.67
CA ASP A 92 -9.54 3.04 13.19
C ASP A 92 -10.27 4.02 12.26
N LYS A 93 -11.51 4.41 12.60
CA LYS A 93 -12.31 5.33 11.78
C LYS A 93 -12.14 6.78 12.24
N GLU A 94 -11.62 7.62 11.34
CA GLU A 94 -11.64 9.08 11.48
C GLU A 94 -12.92 9.69 10.88
N LEU A 95 -13.54 10.65 11.59
CA LEU A 95 -14.74 11.38 11.13
C LEU A 95 -14.46 12.80 10.62
N GLY A 96 -13.21 13.27 10.70
CA GLY A 96 -12.76 14.58 10.25
C GLY A 96 -12.57 15.60 11.37
N ASP A 97 -12.72 15.19 12.63
CA ASP A 97 -12.62 16.04 13.82
C ASP A 97 -11.22 15.99 14.45
N GLY A 98 -10.35 15.06 14.01
CA GLY A 98 -9.00 14.84 14.55
C GLY A 98 -9.01 14.08 15.87
N ASP A 99 -7.84 13.98 16.50
CA ASP A 99 -7.68 13.11 17.67
C ASP A 99 -8.50 13.57 18.90
N THR A 100 -9.47 12.75 19.36
CA THR A 100 -10.41 13.08 20.46
C THR A 100 -10.18 12.29 21.75
N GLY A 101 -9.15 11.44 21.80
CA GLY A 101 -8.76 10.63 22.96
C GLY A 101 -8.31 9.23 22.55
N SER A 102 -7.79 8.41 23.48
CA SER A 102 -7.28 7.07 23.16
C SER A 102 -7.82 6.00 24.11
N ASN A 103 -8.27 4.87 23.57
CA ASN A 103 -8.48 3.64 24.36
C ASN A 103 -7.24 2.74 24.35
N ALA A 104 -6.39 2.88 23.34
CA ALA A 104 -5.21 2.07 23.12
C ALA A 104 -4.12 2.77 22.29
N THR A 105 -2.90 2.22 22.32
CA THR A 105 -1.69 2.68 21.62
C THR A 105 -1.11 1.58 20.74
N LEU A 106 -1.00 1.87 19.45
CA LEU A 106 -0.39 1.02 18.44
C LEU A 106 0.99 1.56 18.06
N GLY A 107 2.04 0.77 18.26
CA GLY A 107 3.37 1.08 17.75
C GLY A 107 3.52 0.63 16.31
N VAL A 108 3.94 1.54 15.43
CA VAL A 108 4.23 1.22 14.02
C VAL A 108 5.67 1.59 13.70
N THR A 109 6.41 0.63 13.16
CA THR A 109 7.68 0.88 12.51
C THR A 109 7.57 0.51 11.05
N SER A 110 7.92 1.43 10.15
CA SER A 110 7.94 1.15 8.72
C SER A 110 9.21 1.67 8.08
N THR A 111 9.82 0.88 7.19
CA THR A 111 11.06 1.26 6.51
C THR A 111 10.87 1.17 5.00
N ALA A 112 11.31 2.18 4.28
CA ALA A 112 11.27 2.23 2.82
C ALA A 112 12.46 3.00 2.23
N SER A 113 12.55 3.13 0.91
CA SER A 113 13.57 3.94 0.25
C SER A 113 13.46 5.41 0.66
N SER A 114 14.59 6.09 0.85
CA SER A 114 14.63 7.54 1.16
C SER A 114 14.18 8.43 0.01
N THR A 115 13.92 7.86 -1.17
CA THR A 115 13.39 8.58 -2.34
C THR A 115 11.86 8.68 -2.32
N LEU A 116 11.18 7.93 -1.46
CA LEU A 116 9.73 7.92 -1.37
C LEU A 116 9.23 9.13 -0.57
N GLY A 117 8.04 9.60 -0.94
CA GLY A 117 7.29 10.55 -0.14
C GLY A 117 6.61 9.86 1.04
N MET A 118 6.23 10.66 2.03
CA MET A 118 5.59 10.19 3.24
C MET A 118 4.44 11.13 3.60
N TYR A 119 3.31 10.55 3.97
CA TYR A 119 2.17 11.25 4.54
C TYR A 119 1.80 10.60 5.87
N ILE A 120 1.54 11.41 6.89
CA ILE A 120 1.00 10.97 8.18
C ILE A 120 0.02 12.02 8.67
N ASN A 121 -1.08 11.58 9.28
CA ASN A 121 -1.96 12.52 9.95
C ASN A 121 -1.29 12.97 11.26
N ASP A 122 -1.76 14.08 11.80
CA ASP A 122 -1.35 14.51 13.14
C ASP A 122 0.17 14.62 13.30
N TYR A 123 0.87 14.94 12.20
CA TYR A 123 2.33 15.08 12.12
C TYR A 123 2.90 16.05 13.18
N SER A 124 2.12 17.01 13.67
CA SER A 124 2.55 17.94 14.72
C SER A 124 2.10 17.55 16.14
N GLN A 125 1.32 16.49 16.27
CA GLN A 125 0.63 16.07 17.50
C GLN A 125 1.13 14.71 17.99
N ASP A 126 1.44 13.79 17.07
CA ASP A 126 1.92 12.45 17.40
C ASP A 126 3.42 12.36 17.66
N VAL A 127 3.79 11.35 18.46
CA VAL A 127 5.19 10.97 18.67
C VAL A 127 5.62 10.09 17.50
N TRP A 128 6.17 10.72 16.47
CA TRP A 128 6.82 10.02 15.37
C TRP A 128 8.26 10.49 15.17
N GLN A 129 9.06 9.62 14.59
CA GLN A 129 10.44 9.88 14.22
C GLN A 129 10.70 9.33 12.82
N LEU A 130 11.18 10.19 11.93
CA LEU A 130 11.79 9.76 10.68
C LEU A 130 13.29 9.67 10.89
N ILE A 131 13.80 8.46 10.97
CA ILE A 131 15.23 8.20 10.97
C ILE A 131 15.63 8.09 9.50
N THR A 132 16.37 9.08 8.99
CA THR A 132 17.03 8.97 7.68
C THR A 132 18.44 8.42 7.88
N PRO A 133 18.68 7.10 7.76
CA PRO A 133 20.02 6.54 7.83
C PRO A 133 20.90 7.04 6.68
N PRO A 134 22.23 6.96 6.82
CA PRO A 134 23.17 7.35 5.76
C PRO A 134 23.17 6.42 4.52
N PHE A 135 22.20 5.49 4.40
CA PHE A 135 22.23 4.36 3.45
C PHE A 135 21.04 4.28 2.48
N GLY A 136 20.37 5.38 2.16
CA GLY A 136 19.35 5.40 1.10
C GLY A 136 17.99 4.78 1.47
N SER A 137 17.78 4.46 2.75
CA SER A 137 16.47 4.12 3.31
C SER A 137 16.02 5.21 4.30
N GLN A 138 14.75 5.17 4.67
CA GLN A 138 14.16 5.98 5.74
C GLN A 138 13.24 5.09 6.58
N THR A 139 13.23 5.30 7.89
CA THR A 139 12.41 4.53 8.82
C THR A 139 11.49 5.48 9.59
N LEU A 140 10.18 5.26 9.46
CA LEU A 140 9.18 5.79 10.36
C LEU A 140 9.13 4.92 11.62
N GLY A 141 9.20 5.53 12.79
CA GLY A 141 8.61 5.01 14.02
C GLY A 141 7.51 5.95 14.47
N ALA A 142 6.30 5.45 14.71
CA ALA A 142 5.15 6.24 15.17
C ALA A 142 4.34 5.45 16.21
N THR A 143 3.64 6.19 17.07
CA THR A 143 2.58 5.65 17.92
C THR A 143 1.26 6.22 17.48
N PHE A 144 0.31 5.36 17.17
CA PHE A 144 -1.04 5.73 16.76
C PHE A 144 -2.04 5.41 17.86
N VAL A 145 -3.08 6.21 17.91
CA VAL A 145 -4.21 6.06 18.81
C VAL A 145 -5.21 5.06 18.21
N TRP A 146 -5.78 4.23 19.08
CA TRP A 146 -6.74 3.20 18.68
C TRP A 146 -7.95 3.15 19.61
N GLY A 147 -9.10 2.79 19.04
CA GLY A 147 -10.35 2.52 19.72
C GLY A 147 -11.08 3.78 20.15
N SER A 148 -10.77 4.93 19.54
CA SER A 148 -11.39 6.20 19.87
C SER A 148 -12.53 6.50 18.92
N VAL A 149 -13.66 6.95 19.46
CA VAL A 149 -14.88 7.12 18.68
C VAL A 149 -14.71 8.28 17.71
N GLY A 150 -14.49 7.96 16.44
CA GLY A 150 -14.42 8.93 15.35
C GLY A 150 -13.08 9.64 15.21
N SER A 151 -12.03 9.03 15.78
CA SER A 151 -10.69 9.59 15.93
C SER A 151 -9.71 8.49 15.53
N GLY A 152 -9.18 8.61 14.32
CA GLY A 152 -8.37 7.59 13.68
C GLY A 152 -7.14 8.17 13.01
N ASP A 153 -6.17 7.30 12.79
CA ASP A 153 -4.89 7.67 12.23
C ASP A 153 -4.67 7.10 10.83
N GLY A 154 -3.68 7.63 10.14
CA GLY A 154 -3.25 7.08 8.88
C GLY A 154 -1.87 7.54 8.45
N PHE A 155 -1.31 6.68 7.62
CA PHE A 155 0.05 6.76 7.16
C PHE A 155 0.14 6.26 5.71
N ALA A 156 0.96 6.91 4.89
CA ALA A 156 1.25 6.41 3.56
C ALA A 156 2.70 6.63 3.14
N TRP A 157 3.30 5.59 2.56
CA TRP A 157 4.43 5.76 1.64
C TRP A 157 3.88 6.12 0.26
N THR A 158 4.47 7.12 -0.39
CA THR A 158 3.99 7.62 -1.69
C THR A 158 5.10 7.68 -2.73
N GLY A 159 4.71 7.76 -4.01
CA GLY A 159 5.65 7.79 -5.12
C GLY A 159 6.32 6.44 -5.37
N LEU A 160 5.63 5.34 -5.01
CA LEU A 160 6.11 3.98 -5.24
C LEU A 160 6.24 3.71 -6.74
N THR A 161 7.37 3.11 -7.10
CA THR A 161 7.70 2.70 -8.45
C THR A 161 8.01 1.21 -8.51
N LEU A 162 8.07 0.66 -9.71
CA LEU A 162 8.33 -0.77 -9.91
C LEU A 162 9.63 -1.20 -9.23
N GLY A 163 9.55 -2.21 -8.36
CA GLY A 163 10.68 -2.76 -7.62
C GLY A 163 10.95 -2.09 -6.28
N ASP A 164 10.25 -1.00 -5.94
CA ASP A 164 10.34 -0.43 -4.59
C ASP A 164 9.83 -1.44 -3.57
N THR A 165 10.51 -1.47 -2.43
CA THR A 165 10.20 -2.36 -1.30
C THR A 165 10.05 -1.57 -0.02
N PHE A 166 9.18 -2.05 0.86
CA PHE A 166 9.02 -1.52 2.20
C PHE A 166 8.71 -2.65 3.18
N ALA A 167 8.93 -2.38 4.46
CA ALA A 167 8.64 -3.28 5.56
C ALA A 167 7.79 -2.57 6.61
N TYR A 168 6.92 -3.32 7.26
CA TYR A 168 6.10 -2.86 8.38
C TYR A 168 6.23 -3.83 9.55
N SER A 169 6.26 -3.27 10.76
CA SER A 169 6.11 -3.98 12.03
C SER A 169 5.14 -3.21 12.90
N PHE A 170 4.07 -3.88 13.30
CA PHE A 170 3.05 -3.39 14.21
C PHE A 170 3.24 -4.04 15.57
N ASN A 171 3.10 -3.27 16.64
CA ASN A 171 3.27 -3.74 18.01
C ASN A 171 2.16 -3.18 18.89
N ASP A 172 1.44 -4.04 19.58
CA ASP A 172 0.47 -3.64 20.59
C ASP A 172 1.22 -3.26 21.89
N LEU A 173 1.18 -1.97 22.24
CA LEU A 173 1.99 -1.39 23.31
C LEU A 173 1.31 -1.39 24.69
N ASP A 174 -0.01 -1.58 24.80
CA ASP A 174 -0.72 -1.31 26.07
C ASP A 174 -0.66 -2.44 27.10
N GLY A 175 -0.14 -3.61 26.73
CA GLY A 175 -0.03 -4.77 27.63
C GLY A 175 -1.34 -5.48 27.97
N VAL A 176 -2.50 -4.95 27.57
CA VAL A 176 -3.82 -5.48 27.95
C VAL A 176 -4.31 -6.46 26.89
N ALA A 177 -4.63 -7.70 27.30
CA ALA A 177 -5.27 -8.67 26.42
C ALA A 177 -6.70 -8.21 26.09
N SER A 178 -7.12 -8.38 24.83
CA SER A 178 -8.43 -8.00 24.25
C SER A 178 -8.64 -6.55 23.81
N THR A 179 -7.58 -5.77 23.67
CA THR A 179 -7.68 -4.39 23.13
C THR A 179 -7.92 -4.35 21.62
N PHE A 180 -7.36 -5.33 20.90
CA PHE A 180 -7.48 -5.47 19.45
C PHE A 180 -8.36 -6.67 19.11
N ASP A 181 -9.12 -6.53 18.02
CA ASP A 181 -9.99 -7.59 17.50
C ASP A 181 -9.17 -8.78 16.95
N ASP A 182 -9.76 -9.97 16.92
CA ASP A 182 -9.16 -11.19 16.37
C ASP A 182 -8.88 -11.09 14.85
N GLU A 183 -9.45 -10.08 14.21
CA GLU A 183 -9.18 -9.64 12.84
C GLU A 183 -8.81 -8.14 12.79
N ALA A 184 -7.84 -7.72 13.60
CA ALA A 184 -7.39 -6.33 13.65
C ALA A 184 -6.86 -5.82 12.31
N PHE A 185 -6.24 -6.67 11.49
CA PHE A 185 -5.69 -6.30 10.19
C PHE A 185 -6.62 -6.70 9.06
N GLN A 186 -6.80 -5.81 8.10
CA GLN A 186 -7.49 -6.12 6.85
C GLN A 186 -6.78 -5.48 5.65
N PHE A 187 -6.68 -6.25 4.57
CA PHE A 187 -6.03 -5.84 3.33
C PHE A 187 -7.08 -5.63 2.25
N ALA A 188 -7.26 -4.38 1.84
CA ALA A 188 -8.20 -4.03 0.79
C ALA A 188 -7.50 -3.97 -0.57
N SER A 189 -8.14 -4.57 -1.57
CA SER A 189 -7.68 -4.64 -2.95
C SER A 189 -8.79 -4.23 -3.89
N TRP A 190 -8.44 -3.60 -5.00
CA TRP A 190 -9.40 -3.34 -6.06
C TRP A 190 -9.58 -4.54 -6.97
N ASN A 191 -10.83 -4.83 -7.35
CA ASN A 191 -11.17 -5.83 -8.35
C ASN A 191 -12.21 -5.29 -9.34
N ASP A 192 -12.68 -6.14 -10.26
CA ASP A 192 -13.69 -5.76 -11.26
C ASP A 192 -15.03 -5.29 -10.65
N GLY A 193 -15.30 -5.68 -9.40
CA GLY A 193 -16.51 -5.38 -8.65
C GLY A 193 -16.39 -4.24 -7.64
N GLY A 194 -15.19 -3.70 -7.40
CA GLY A 194 -14.95 -2.62 -6.43
C GLY A 194 -13.81 -2.90 -5.45
N TRP A 195 -13.83 -2.21 -4.31
CA TRP A 195 -12.94 -2.53 -3.20
C TRP A 195 -13.44 -3.77 -2.45
N GLU A 196 -12.54 -4.70 -2.15
CA GLU A 196 -12.83 -5.87 -1.32
C GLU A 196 -11.70 -6.19 -0.34
N ILE A 197 -12.00 -6.90 0.75
CA ILE A 197 -10.98 -7.46 1.64
C ILE A 197 -10.50 -8.80 1.09
N VAL A 198 -9.20 -8.90 0.79
CA VAL A 198 -8.58 -10.12 0.24
C VAL A 198 -7.81 -10.93 1.28
N ALA A 199 -7.47 -10.32 2.41
CA ALA A 199 -6.83 -10.98 3.54
C ALA A 199 -7.19 -10.26 4.84
N THR A 200 -7.30 -11.03 5.92
CA THR A 200 -7.42 -10.54 7.30
C THR A 200 -6.37 -11.20 8.17
N SER A 201 -6.00 -10.55 9.27
CA SER A 201 -5.06 -11.11 10.24
C SER A 201 -5.27 -10.52 11.64
N SER A 202 -4.60 -11.12 12.62
CA SER A 202 -4.51 -10.66 14.01
C SER A 202 -3.05 -10.48 14.38
N PHE A 203 -2.83 -9.81 15.52
CA PHE A 203 -1.53 -9.87 16.17
C PHE A 203 -1.16 -11.30 16.54
N ASP A 204 0.11 -11.63 16.37
CA ASP A 204 0.67 -12.89 16.83
C ASP A 204 0.67 -12.98 18.36
N SER A 205 0.99 -14.16 18.89
CA SER A 205 1.06 -14.40 20.35
C SER A 205 2.06 -13.50 21.08
N ASN A 206 3.07 -12.97 20.38
CA ASN A 206 4.03 -12.00 20.90
C ASN A 206 3.54 -10.55 20.77
N ARG A 207 2.30 -10.33 20.32
CA ARG A 207 1.63 -9.04 20.16
C ARG A 207 2.25 -8.15 19.08
N SER A 208 2.91 -8.75 18.10
CA SER A 208 3.39 -8.08 16.90
C SER A 208 2.72 -8.63 15.65
N TRP A 209 2.83 -7.89 14.56
CA TRP A 209 2.51 -8.39 13.23
C TRP A 209 3.38 -7.68 12.19
N GLU A 210 4.01 -8.42 11.28
CA GLU A 210 5.07 -7.90 10.42
C GLU A 210 4.95 -8.37 8.98
N PHE A 211 5.15 -7.49 8.01
CA PHE A 211 5.15 -7.89 6.60
C PHE A 211 6.11 -7.05 5.77
N THR A 212 6.39 -7.54 4.58
CA THR A 212 7.09 -6.78 3.54
C THR A 212 6.20 -6.59 2.33
N GLY A 213 6.35 -5.45 1.66
CA GLY A 213 5.67 -5.16 0.41
C GLY A 213 6.68 -4.89 -0.70
N MET A 214 6.33 -5.29 -1.92
CA MET A 214 7.06 -4.96 -3.14
C MET A 214 6.10 -4.51 -4.22
N THR A 215 6.41 -3.39 -4.88
CA THR A 215 5.67 -2.95 -6.06
C THR A 215 6.08 -3.82 -7.26
N ILE A 216 5.11 -4.53 -7.84
CA ILE A 216 5.32 -5.46 -8.96
C ILE A 216 4.59 -4.99 -10.23
N PRO A 217 4.96 -5.49 -11.42
CA PRO A 217 4.28 -5.10 -12.65
C PRO A 217 2.86 -5.68 -12.69
N GLY A 218 1.90 -4.89 -13.19
CA GLY A 218 0.58 -5.43 -13.55
C GLY A 218 0.67 -6.47 -14.68
N PRO A 219 -0.35 -7.34 -14.87
CA PRO A 219 -0.31 -8.44 -15.83
C PRO A 219 0.09 -8.05 -17.27
N PRO A 220 -0.39 -6.93 -17.84
CA PRO A 220 0.05 -6.50 -19.18
C PRO A 220 1.53 -6.11 -19.25
N ALA A 221 2.08 -5.50 -18.19
CA ALA A 221 3.52 -5.18 -18.13
C ALA A 221 4.37 -6.44 -17.95
N ALA A 222 3.93 -7.39 -17.13
CA ALA A 222 4.63 -8.66 -16.96
C ALA A 222 4.78 -9.41 -18.30
N LEU A 223 3.73 -9.42 -19.14
CA LEU A 223 3.77 -10.00 -20.49
C LEU A 223 4.77 -9.28 -21.41
N LEU A 224 4.86 -7.95 -21.34
CA LEU A 224 5.84 -7.16 -22.09
C LEU A 224 7.28 -7.49 -21.68
N VAL A 225 7.55 -7.56 -20.37
CA VAL A 225 8.88 -7.94 -19.84
C VAL A 225 9.24 -9.37 -20.27
N ALA A 226 8.28 -10.31 -20.18
CA ALA A 226 8.48 -11.68 -20.65
C ALA A 226 8.76 -11.74 -22.16
N ALA A 227 8.01 -10.99 -22.98
CA ALA A 227 8.22 -10.92 -24.42
C ALA A 227 9.61 -10.36 -24.78
N LEU A 228 10.05 -9.29 -24.11
CA LEU A 228 11.37 -8.69 -24.33
C LEU A 228 12.50 -9.64 -23.94
N THR A 229 12.39 -10.31 -22.78
CA THR A 229 13.42 -11.25 -22.30
C THR A 229 13.56 -12.48 -23.21
N LEU A 230 12.43 -13.04 -23.68
CA LEU A 230 12.41 -14.13 -24.67
C LEU A 230 12.98 -13.69 -26.03
N SER A 231 12.69 -12.46 -26.47
CA SER A 231 13.19 -11.91 -27.74
C SER A 231 14.70 -11.66 -27.71
N CYS A 232 15.23 -11.17 -26.59
CA CYS A 232 16.66 -10.94 -26.39
C CYS A 232 17.46 -12.25 -26.36
N ARG A 233 16.90 -13.33 -25.80
CA ARG A 233 17.53 -14.66 -25.88
C ARG A 233 17.61 -15.19 -27.30
N ARG A 234 16.57 -14.97 -28.10
CA ARG A 234 16.49 -15.47 -29.48
C ARG A 234 17.43 -14.74 -30.46
N ARG A 235 17.85 -13.51 -30.15
CA ARG A 235 18.84 -12.75 -30.94
C ARG A 235 20.30 -13.07 -30.59
N ARG A 236 20.55 -13.85 -29.54
CA ARG A 236 21.90 -14.26 -29.09
C ARG A 236 22.28 -15.69 -29.50
N GLN A 237 21.47 -16.36 -30.32
CA GLN A 237 21.78 -17.67 -30.89
C GLN A 237 22.02 -17.56 -32.39
#